data_AF-X0US32-F1
#
_entry.id   AF-X0US32-F1
#
_cell.length_a   1.000
_cell.length_b   1.000
_cell.length_c   1.000
_cell.angle_alpha   90.00
_cell.angle_beta   90.00
_cell.angle_gamma   90.00
#
_symmetry.space_group_name_H-M   'P 1'
#
loop_
_entity.id
_entity.type
_entity.pdbx_description
1 polymer ?
#
loop_
_entity_poly.entity_id
_entity_poly.type
_entity_poly.pdbx_seq_one_letter_code
_entity_poly.pdbx_strand_id
1 'polypeptide(L)'
;MNIDFHNHFYPKGYMDELSREEGYARVETDDQGRLLVHYEGDYNIVVGPHVVIEDRLKAMDRCGVDMQVLTLTTPSVERETPERG
;
A
#
# COMPACT_ATOMS: atom_id res chain seq x y z
N MET A 1 25.97 -0.28 3.16
CA MET A 1 24.73 -0.68 2.48
C MET A 1 23.68 -0.95 3.55
N ASN A 2 22.77 -0.02 3.74
CA ASN A 2 21.64 -0.09 4.64
C ASN A 2 20.44 -0.63 3.86
N ILE A 3 19.92 -1.80 4.26
CA ILE A 3 18.86 -2.50 3.54
C ILE A 3 17.65 -2.64 4.45
N ASP A 4 16.49 -2.15 3.99
CA ASP A 4 15.21 -2.27 4.66
C ASP A 4 14.40 -3.44 4.07
N PHE A 5 14.08 -4.42 4.90
CA PHE A 5 13.31 -5.61 4.52
C PHE A 5 11.84 -5.54 4.92
N HIS A 6 11.40 -4.46 5.55
CA HIS A 6 10.04 -4.30 6.04
C HIS A 6 9.50 -2.95 5.59
N ASN A 7 9.18 -2.87 4.30
CA ASN A 7 8.48 -1.72 3.74
C ASN A 7 7.38 -2.16 2.77
N HIS A 8 6.33 -1.36 2.68
CA HIS A 8 5.14 -1.71 1.91
C HIS A 8 4.92 -0.78 0.74
N PHE A 9 4.38 -1.32 -0.34
CA PHE A 9 4.02 -0.57 -1.55
C PHE A 9 2.65 -1.01 -2.06
N TYR A 10 1.88 -0.06 -2.59
CA TYR A 10 0.58 -0.31 -3.21
C TYR A 10 0.71 -0.13 -4.73
N PRO A 11 0.86 -1.22 -5.50
CA PRO A 11 0.85 -1.13 -6.95
C PRO A 11 -0.47 -0.56 -7.47
N LYS A 12 -0.42 0.24 -8.53
CA LYS A 12 -1.63 0.81 -9.14
C LYS A 12 -2.67 -0.27 -9.50
N GLY A 13 -2.23 -1.37 -10.12
CA GLY A 13 -3.14 -2.46 -10.49
C GLY A 13 -3.81 -3.12 -9.28
N TYR A 14 -3.08 -3.24 -8.15
CA TYR A 14 -3.66 -3.73 -6.91
C TYR A 14 -4.73 -2.78 -6.37
N MET A 15 -4.45 -1.47 -6.34
CA MET A 15 -5.43 -0.47 -5.91
C MET A 15 -6.66 -0.41 -6.81
N ASP A 16 -6.48 -0.56 -8.12
CA ASP A 16 -7.59 -0.59 -9.08
C ASP A 16 -8.51 -1.79 -8.81
N GLU A 17 -7.96 -2.98 -8.57
CA GLU A 17 -8.76 -4.18 -8.25
C GLU A 17 -9.40 -4.09 -6.86
N LEU A 18 -8.66 -3.59 -5.86
CA LEU A 18 -9.19 -3.38 -4.51
C LEU A 18 -10.41 -2.44 -4.50
N SER A 19 -10.44 -1.47 -5.41
CA SER A 19 -11.52 -0.49 -5.55
C SER A 19 -12.75 -1.00 -6.30
N ARG A 20 -12.65 -2.10 -7.05
CA ARG A 20 -13.75 -2.63 -7.88
C ARG A 20 -14.69 -3.56 -7.14
N GLU A 21 -14.15 -4.35 -6.23
CA GLU A 21 -14.89 -5.45 -5.60
C GLU A 21 -15.18 -5.17 -4.14
N GLU A 22 -16.36 -5.62 -3.71
CA GLU A 22 -16.80 -5.55 -2.33
C GLU A 22 -16.25 -6.74 -1.53
N GLY A 23 -15.81 -6.48 -0.32
CA GLY A 23 -15.30 -7.46 0.63
C GLY A 23 -15.13 -6.80 2.00
N TYR A 24 -14.54 -7.50 2.96
CA TYR A 24 -14.30 -6.91 4.30
C TYR A 24 -13.31 -5.74 4.24
N ALA A 25 -12.48 -5.69 3.18
CA ALA A 25 -11.61 -4.56 2.92
C ALA A 25 -12.07 -3.76 1.70
N ARG A 26 -12.00 -2.43 1.80
CA ARG A 26 -12.51 -1.48 0.79
C ARG A 26 -11.64 -0.23 0.69
N VAL A 27 -11.72 0.43 -0.46
CA VAL A 27 -11.04 1.72 -0.71
C VAL A 27 -12.02 2.88 -0.56
N GLU A 28 -11.62 3.90 0.19
CA GLU A 28 -12.36 5.16 0.37
C GLU A 28 -11.43 6.34 0.06
N THR A 29 -11.99 7.51 -0.24
CA THR A 29 -11.23 8.77 -0.33
C THR A 29 -11.69 9.70 0.76
N ASP A 30 -10.77 10.21 1.56
CA ASP A 30 -11.09 11.16 2.63
C ASP A 30 -11.34 12.59 2.12
N ASP A 31 -11.70 13.50 3.03
CA ASP A 31 -11.96 14.92 2.75
C ASP A 31 -10.74 15.69 2.23
N GLN A 32 -9.53 15.14 2.40
CA GLN A 32 -8.26 15.67 1.90
C GLN A 32 -7.85 15.06 0.55
N GLY A 33 -8.65 14.15 -0.02
CA GLY A 33 -8.36 13.48 -1.28
C GLY A 33 -7.36 12.33 -1.17
N ARG A 34 -7.07 11.83 0.05
CA ARG A 34 -6.18 10.69 0.27
C ARG A 34 -6.97 9.40 0.17
N LEU A 35 -6.34 8.35 -0.36
CA LEU A 35 -6.93 7.02 -0.35
C LEU A 35 -6.78 6.39 1.03
N LEU A 36 -7.87 5.81 1.53
CA LEU A 36 -7.94 5.00 2.73
C LEU A 36 -8.24 3.56 2.33
N VAL A 37 -7.50 2.61 2.88
CA VAL A 37 -7.78 1.18 2.73
C VAL A 37 -8.31 0.67 4.07
N HIS A 38 -9.63 0.52 4.16
CA HIS A 38 -10.32 0.04 5.35
C HIS A 38 -10.34 -1.49 5.39
N TYR A 39 -10.29 -2.05 6.59
CA TYR A 39 -10.51 -3.47 6.88
C TYR A 39 -11.06 -3.61 8.31
N GLU A 40 -11.33 -4.84 8.75
CA GLU A 40 -11.98 -5.09 10.05
C GLU A 40 -11.20 -4.50 11.23
N GLY A 41 -11.73 -3.42 11.80
CA GLY A 41 -11.22 -2.76 13.00
C GLY A 41 -10.14 -1.69 12.80
N ASP A 42 -9.69 -1.43 11.56
CA ASP A 42 -8.61 -0.46 11.29
C ASP A 42 -8.57 0.00 9.81
N TYR A 43 -7.65 0.90 9.46
CA TYR A 43 -7.44 1.36 8.09
C TYR A 43 -6.02 1.89 7.85
N ASN A 44 -5.55 1.74 6.61
CA ASN A 44 -4.31 2.36 6.16
C ASN A 44 -4.57 3.69 5.46
N ILE A 45 -3.76 4.71 5.75
CA ILE A 45 -3.70 5.95 4.98
C ILE A 45 -2.63 5.82 3.90
N VAL A 46 -3.04 5.87 2.63
CA VAL A 46 -2.12 5.81 1.50
C VAL A 46 -1.52 7.19 1.27
N VAL A 47 -0.20 7.30 1.41
CA VAL A 47 0.55 8.56 1.25
C VAL A 47 1.57 8.44 0.11
N GLY A 48 2.13 9.55 -0.35
CA GLY A 48 3.01 9.63 -1.53
C GLY A 48 3.96 8.43 -1.71
N PRO A 49 4.92 8.17 -0.79
CA PRO A 49 5.86 7.04 -0.91
C PRO A 49 5.24 5.64 -1.05
N HIS A 50 3.98 5.45 -0.65
CA HIS A 50 3.26 4.18 -0.81
C HIS A 50 2.89 3.88 -2.27
N VAL A 51 2.77 4.90 -3.12
CA VAL A 51 2.28 4.78 -4.51
C VAL A 51 3.13 5.51 -5.55
N VAL A 52 3.91 6.52 -5.13
CA VAL A 52 4.82 7.33 -5.97
C VAL A 52 6.26 6.94 -5.70
N ILE A 53 6.93 6.36 -6.70
CA ILE A 53 8.30 5.86 -6.59
C ILE A 53 9.29 7.01 -6.32
N GLU A 54 9.12 8.16 -6.95
CA GLU A 54 9.99 9.32 -6.79
C GLU A 54 9.98 9.84 -5.35
N ASP A 55 8.81 9.87 -4.70
CA ASP A 55 8.70 10.29 -3.31
C ASP A 55 9.29 9.26 -2.35
N ARG A 56 9.19 7.97 -2.70
CA ARG A 56 9.90 6.89 -1.98
C ARG A 56 11.40 7.05 -2.08
N LEU A 57 11.96 7.27 -3.27
CA LEU A 57 13.40 7.45 -3.45
C LEU A 57 13.92 8.64 -2.64
N LYS A 58 13.22 9.78 -2.66
CA LYS A 58 13.56 10.94 -1.80
C LYS A 58 13.51 10.59 -0.31
N ALA A 59 12.55 9.77 0.12
CA ALA A 59 12.45 9.32 1.51
C ALA A 59 13.58 8.34 1.88
N MET A 60 13.95 7.44 0.98
CA MET A 60 15.10 6.54 1.12
C MET A 60 16.41 7.33 1.29
N ASP A 61 16.65 8.32 0.40
CA ASP A 61 17.83 9.19 0.47
C ASP A 61 17.88 9.95 1.81
N ARG A 62 16.76 10.54 2.23
CA ARG A 62 16.66 11.27 3.50
C ARG A 62 16.94 10.39 4.71
N CYS A 63 16.56 9.12 4.66
CA CYS A 63 16.73 8.16 5.75
C CYS A 63 18.05 7.36 5.65
N GLY A 64 18.84 7.55 4.59
CA GLY A 64 20.06 6.79 4.35
C GLY A 64 19.82 5.30 4.11
N VAL A 65 18.73 4.94 3.42
CA VAL A 65 18.40 3.57 3.03
C VAL A 65 18.84 3.33 1.59
N ASP A 66 19.75 2.38 1.38
CA ASP A 66 20.35 2.10 0.07
C ASP A 66 19.48 1.16 -0.78
N MET A 67 18.67 0.31 -0.14
CA MET A 67 17.80 -0.65 -0.81
C MET A 67 16.59 -0.99 0.06
N GLN A 68 15.44 -1.20 -0.58
CA GLN A 68 14.25 -1.75 0.08
C GLN A 68 13.79 -3.02 -0.62
N VAL A 69 13.45 -4.04 0.17
CA VAL A 69 12.70 -5.22 -0.29
C VAL A 69 11.24 -4.95 0.03
N LEU A 70 10.42 -4.76 -1.00
CA LEU A 70 9.04 -4.33 -0.86
C LEU A 70 8.10 -5.52 -0.70
N THR A 71 7.08 -5.35 0.13
CA THR A 71 5.98 -6.29 0.32
C THR A 71 4.64 -5.61 0.05
N LEU A 72 3.60 -6.39 -0.23
CA LEU A 72 2.23 -5.88 -0.17
C LEU A 72 1.89 -5.59 1.30
N THR A 73 1.13 -4.52 1.49
CA THR A 73 0.52 -4.14 2.77
C THR A 73 -0.74 -4.97 3.06
N THR A 74 -1.29 -4.89 4.26
CA THR A 74 -2.64 -5.37 4.58
C THR A 74 -3.69 -4.59 3.77
N PRO A 75 -4.69 -5.25 3.16
CA PRO A 75 -5.08 -6.66 3.33
C PRO A 75 -4.46 -7.62 2.29
N SER A 76 -3.37 -7.26 1.60
CA SER A 76 -2.74 -8.12 0.58
C SER A 76 -3.81 -8.77 -0.31
N VAL A 77 -3.86 -10.10 -0.38
CA VAL A 77 -4.91 -10.86 -1.06
C VAL A 77 -5.82 -11.66 -0.09
N GLU A 78 -5.73 -11.45 1.23
CA GLU A 78 -6.52 -12.23 2.22
C GLU A 78 -8.03 -12.00 2.14
N ARG A 79 -8.51 -10.96 1.44
CA ARG A 79 -9.96 -10.79 1.19
C ARG A 79 -10.46 -11.59 -0.01
N GLU A 80 -9.56 -12.00 -0.89
CA GLU A 80 -9.91 -12.61 -2.16
C GLU A 80 -10.26 -14.10 -1.95
N THR A 81 -10.98 -14.69 -2.92
CA THR A 81 -11.16 -16.15 -2.91
C THR A 81 -9.84 -16.84 -3.27
N PRO A 82 -9.61 -18.10 -2.87
CA PRO A 82 -8.36 -18.80 -3.15
C PRO A 82 -7.95 -18.86 -4.64
N GLU A 83 -8.91 -18.78 -5.57
CA GLU A 83 -8.65 -18.75 -7.01
C GLU A 83 -8.06 -17.42 -7.50
N ARG A 84 -8.20 -16.37 -6.69
CA ARG A 84 -7.78 -14.99 -6.99
C ARG A 84 -6.64 -14.51 -6.11
N GLY A 85 -6.41 -15.15 -4.95
CA GLY A 85 -5.47 -14.71 -3.92
C GLY A 85 -5.19 -15.75 -2.84
#